data_AF-A0A8H7RPX6-F1
#
_entry.id   AF-A0A8H7RPX6-F1
#
_cell.length_a   1.000
_cell.length_b   1.000
_cell.length_c   1.000
_cell.angle_alpha   90.00
_cell.angle_beta   90.00
_cell.angle_gamma   90.00
#
_symmetry.space_group_name_H-M   'P 1'
#
loop_
_entity.id
_entity.type
_entity.pdbx_description
1 polymer ?
#
loop_
_entity_poly.entity_id
_entity_poly.type
_entity_poly.pdbx_seq_one_letter_code
_entity_poly.pdbx_strand_id
1 'polypeptide(L)'
;MDLKSDHKPLWNLSKLYDDEHQQKYKNLFIEKIETVYDQIKNAINTNNIEPDINYIANQLTDCIHTSLEESVGRRIPQPPQVKWFWNDELESAFQDREQCYR
;
A
#
# COMPACT_ATOMS: atom_id res chain seq x y z
N MET A 1 -5.42 -12.23 -23.68
CA MET A 1 -6.23 -11.74 -22.55
C MET A 1 -5.29 -11.62 -21.37
N ASP A 2 -4.67 -10.45 -21.21
CA ASP A 2 -3.82 -10.18 -20.06
C ASP A 2 -4.71 -10.01 -18.83
N LEU A 3 -4.61 -10.96 -17.92
CA LEU A 3 -5.10 -10.81 -16.56
C LEU A 3 -4.28 -9.68 -15.94
N LYS A 4 -4.82 -8.45 -15.97
CA LYS A 4 -4.37 -7.38 -15.09
C LYS A 4 -4.54 -7.93 -13.68
N SER A 5 -3.44 -8.44 -13.13
CA SER A 5 -3.32 -8.76 -11.73
C SER A 5 -3.67 -7.46 -10.99
N ASP A 6 -4.85 -7.42 -10.37
CA ASP A 6 -5.29 -6.36 -9.48
C ASP A 6 -4.35 -6.36 -8.28
N HIS A 7 -3.14 -5.84 -8.47
CA HIS A 7 -2.15 -5.64 -7.43
C HIS A 7 -2.71 -4.55 -6.54
N LYS A 8 -3.44 -4.95 -5.49
CA LYS A 8 -3.75 -4.07 -4.37
C LYS A 8 -2.45 -3.39 -3.97
N PRO A 9 -2.34 -2.05 -4.09
CA PRO A 9 -1.13 -1.34 -3.72
C PRO A 9 -0.83 -1.64 -2.25
N LEU A 10 0.29 -2.31 -2.00
CA LEU A 10 0.77 -2.58 -0.66
C LEU A 10 1.46 -1.30 -0.18
N TRP A 11 0.81 -0.48 0.64
CA TRP A 11 1.47 0.68 1.25
C TRP A 11 2.22 0.27 2.53
N ASN A 12 3.28 1.01 2.86
CA ASN A 12 4.01 0.80 4.10
C ASN A 12 3.34 1.52 5.28
N LEU A 13 2.15 1.06 5.66
CA LEU A 13 1.32 1.71 6.69
C LEU A 13 2.00 1.78 8.07
N SER A 14 3.01 0.95 8.35
CA SER A 14 3.79 1.05 9.59
C SER A 14 4.54 2.37 9.72
N LYS A 15 4.79 3.08 8.62
CA LYS A 15 5.38 4.42 8.68
C LYS A 15 4.42 5.47 9.21
N LEU A 16 3.10 5.24 9.24
CA LEU A 16 2.14 6.19 9.83
C LEU A 16 2.25 6.30 11.36
N TYR A 17 3.00 5.40 12.01
CA TYR A 17 3.34 5.54 13.42
C TYR A 17 4.40 6.62 13.68
N ASP A 18 5.12 7.03 12.64
CA ASP A 18 6.05 8.15 12.71
C ASP A 18 5.32 9.47 12.45
N ASP A 19 5.52 10.43 13.36
CA ASP A 19 4.86 11.73 13.33
C ASP A 19 5.16 12.50 12.04
N GLU A 20 6.37 12.37 11.48
CA GLU A 20 6.76 13.03 10.23
C GLU A 20 5.90 12.55 9.05
N HIS A 21 5.80 11.23 8.88
CA HIS A 21 5.04 10.60 7.82
C HIS A 21 3.53 10.82 7.99
N GLN A 22 3.05 10.84 9.24
CA GLN A 22 1.65 11.13 9.55
C GLN A 22 1.28 12.58 9.19
N GLN A 23 2.12 13.56 9.55
CA GLN A 23 1.89 14.97 9.20
C GLN A 23 1.97 15.18 7.69
N LYS A 24 2.94 14.53 7.02
CA LYS A 24 3.04 14.55 5.56
C LYS A 24 1.77 14.02 4.90
N TYR A 25 1.25 12.89 5.36
CA TYR A 25 -0.02 12.35 4.87
C TYR A 25 -1.19 13.33 5.05
N LYS A 26 -1.33 13.91 6.26
CA LYS A 26 -2.40 14.87 6.55
C LYS A 26 -2.36 16.07 5.63
N ASN A 27 -1.17 16.67 5.44
CA ASN A 27 -1.01 17.84 4.59
C ASN A 27 -1.36 17.53 3.13
N LEU A 28 -0.82 16.43 2.59
CA LEU A 28 -1.12 15.99 1.21
C LEU A 28 -2.60 15.67 1.02
N PHE A 29 -3.23 15.04 2.01
CA PHE A 29 -4.65 14.72 1.94
C PHE A 29 -5.50 15.99 1.98
N ILE A 30 -5.19 16.94 2.86
CA ILE A 30 -5.90 18.24 2.95
C ILE A 30 -5.78 19.01 1.64
N GLU A 31 -4.58 19.06 1.04
CA GLU A 31 -4.35 19.72 -0.23
C GLU A 31 -5.17 19.09 -1.37
N LYS A 32 -5.16 17.76 -1.48
CA LYS A 32 -5.84 17.05 -2.58
C LYS A 32 -7.36 17.02 -2.39
N ILE A 33 -7.86 16.90 -1.16
CA ILE A 33 -9.30 16.83 -0.89
C ILE A 33 -10.01 18.16 -1.15
N GLU A 34 -9.30 19.29 -1.12
CA GLU A 34 -9.86 20.62 -1.38
C GLU A 34 -10.59 20.66 -2.74
N THR A 35 -10.03 20.02 -3.78
CA THR A 35 -10.65 19.93 -5.11
C THR A 35 -11.97 19.14 -5.07
N VAL A 36 -12.01 18.03 -4.32
CA VAL A 36 -13.21 17.20 -4.16
C VAL A 36 -14.27 17.95 -3.35
N TYR A 37 -13.85 18.67 -2.31
CA TYR A 37 -14.72 19.51 -1.50
C TYR A 37 -15.41 20.59 -2.34
N ASP A 38 -14.66 21.28 -3.20
CA ASP A 38 -15.22 22.27 -4.11
C ASP A 38 -16.20 21.66 -5.12
N GLN A 39 -15.91 20.46 -5.63
CA GLN A 39 -16.85 19.73 -6.51
C GLN A 39 -18.16 19.40 -5.78
N ILE A 40 -18.09 18.90 -4.54
CA ILE A 40 -19.28 18.61 -3.71
C ILE A 40 -20.06 19.90 -3.43
N LYS A 41 -19.37 20.97 -3.05
CA LYS A 41 -19.99 22.27 -2.77
C LYS A 41 -20.69 22.84 -4.00
N ASN A 42 -20.05 22.74 -5.17
CA ASN A 42 -20.64 23.16 -6.43
C ASN A 42 -21.84 22.30 -6.82
N ALA A 43 -21.78 20.99 -6.60
CA ALA A 43 -22.92 20.11 -6.82
C ALA A 43 -24.13 20.45 -5.95
N ILE A 44 -23.92 20.77 -4.67
CA ILE A 44 -24.99 21.18 -3.75
C ILE A 44 -25.61 22.51 -4.18
N ASN A 45 -24.78 23.46 -4.63
CA ASN A 45 -25.24 24.80 -5.03
C ASN A 45 -25.91 24.81 -6.41
N THR A 46 -25.53 23.89 -7.29
CA THR A 46 -26.02 23.82 -8.68
C THR A 46 -27.19 22.84 -8.75
N ASN A 47 -28.38 23.32 -8.41
CA ASN A 47 -29.63 22.54 -8.29
C ASN A 47 -30.13 21.86 -9.59
N ASN A 48 -29.36 21.89 -10.68
CA ASN A 48 -29.80 21.52 -12.03
C ASN A 48 -29.18 20.23 -12.58
N ILE A 49 -28.13 19.69 -11.94
CA ILE A 49 -27.44 18.49 -12.42
C ILE A 49 -27.21 17.56 -11.23
N GLU A 50 -27.73 16.34 -11.31
CA GLU A 50 -27.44 15.31 -10.32
C GLU A 50 -25.94 15.00 -10.32
N PRO A 51 -25.24 15.14 -9.18
CA PRO A 51 -23.82 14.85 -9.13
C PRO A 51 -23.55 13.37 -9.33
N ASP A 52 -22.54 13.04 -10.13
CA ASP A 52 -22.05 11.67 -10.25
C ASP A 52 -21.32 11.27 -8.97
N ILE A 53 -22.06 10.64 -8.05
CA ILE A 53 -21.55 10.18 -6.75
C ILE A 53 -20.43 9.16 -6.95
N ASN A 54 -20.48 8.32 -7.99
CA ASN A 54 -19.43 7.33 -8.24
C ASN A 54 -18.14 8.02 -8.67
N TYR A 55 -18.23 9.06 -9.49
CA TYR A 55 -17.07 9.88 -9.86
C TYR A 55 -16.45 10.54 -8.63
N ILE A 56 -17.25 11.16 -7.76
CA ILE A 56 -16.77 11.80 -6.52
C ILE A 56 -16.13 10.76 -5.58
N ALA A 57 -16.72 9.57 -5.46
CA ALA A 57 -16.18 8.49 -4.64
C ALA A 57 -14.84 7.97 -5.18
N ASN A 58 -14.69 7.87 -6.51
CA ASN A 58 -13.43 7.50 -7.14
C ASN A 58 -12.36 8.58 -6.91
N GLN A 59 -12.70 9.86 -7.05
CA GLN A 59 -11.79 10.98 -6.77
C GLN A 59 -11.32 10.98 -5.31
N LEU A 60 -12.22 10.73 -4.36
CA LEU A 60 -11.87 10.59 -2.95
C LEU A 60 -10.90 9.41 -2.73
N THR A 61 -11.19 8.27 -3.35
CA THR A 61 -10.34 7.08 -3.27
C THR A 61 -8.94 7.36 -3.83
N ASP A 62 -8.87 8.04 -4.97
CA ASP A 62 -7.61 8.46 -5.58
C ASP A 62 -6.84 9.44 -4.71
N CYS A 63 -7.52 10.39 -4.05
CA CYS A 63 -6.90 11.30 -3.08
C CYS A 63 -6.26 10.54 -1.92
N ILE A 64 -6.96 9.55 -1.35
CA ILE A 64 -6.43 8.71 -0.27
C ILE A 64 -5.21 7.92 -0.77
N HIS A 65 -5.33 7.27 -1.93
CA HIS A 65 -4.28 6.41 -2.49
C HIS A 65 -3.00 7.19 -2.84
N THR A 66 -3.14 8.34 -3.50
CA THR A 66 -2.01 9.19 -3.87
C THR A 66 -1.34 9.81 -2.63
N SER A 67 -2.13 10.24 -1.64
CA SER A 67 -1.60 10.76 -0.37
C SER A 67 -0.82 9.68 0.39
N LEU A 68 -1.32 8.44 0.42
CA LEU A 68 -0.60 7.31 1.03
C LEU A 68 0.67 6.96 0.25
N GLU A 69 0.62 6.97 -1.07
CA GLU A 69 1.77 6.66 -1.90
C GLU A 69 2.91 7.67 -1.72
N GLU A 70 2.60 8.97 -1.69
CA GLU A 70 3.60 10.02 -1.53
C GLU A 70 4.10 10.15 -0.08
N SER A 71 3.27 9.82 0.91
CA SER A 71 3.64 9.91 2.33
C SER A 71 4.46 8.70 2.79
N VAL A 72 3.93 7.49 2.67
CA VAL A 72 4.56 6.27 3.21
C VAL A 72 5.30 5.43 2.16
N GLY A 73 5.01 5.65 0.88
CA GLY A 73 5.58 4.87 -0.21
C GLY A 73 4.94 3.49 -0.38
N ARG A 74 5.20 2.90 -1.55
CA ARG A 74 4.79 1.52 -1.85
C ARG A 74 5.77 0.52 -1.26
N ARG A 75 5.23 -0.53 -0.65
CA ARG A 75 5.94 -1.75 -0.29
C ARG A 75 5.96 -2.67 -1.51
N ILE A 76 7.15 -2.88 -2.05
CA ILE A 76 7.35 -3.90 -3.09
C ILE A 76 7.30 -5.25 -2.35
N PRO A 77 6.35 -6.16 -2.66
CA PRO A 77 6.39 -7.50 -2.11
C PRO A 77 7.70 -8.14 -2.57
N GLN A 78 8.57 -8.46 -1.62
CA GLN A 78 9.77 -9.22 -1.94
C GLN A 78 9.32 -10.60 -2.40
N PRO A 79 9.85 -11.12 -3.53
CA PRO A 79 9.60 -12.50 -3.90
C PRO A 79 10.04 -13.38 -2.73
N PRO A 80 9.29 -14.45 -2.42
CA PRO A 80 9.70 -15.38 -1.37
C PRO A 80 11.11 -15.83 -1.70
N GLN A 81 12.08 -15.45 -0.86
CA GLN A 81 13.42 -15.98 -0.96
C GLN A 81 13.30 -17.47 -0.62
N VAL A 82 13.18 -18.32 -1.63
CA VAL A 82 13.38 -19.76 -1.49
C VAL A 82 14.87 -19.97 -1.26
N LYS A 83 15.36 -19.59 -0.09
CA LYS A 83 16.70 -19.93 0.33
C LYS A 83 16.63 -21.38 0.78
N TRP A 84 17.26 -22.26 0.02
CA TRP A 84 17.43 -23.66 0.40
C TRP A 84 18.06 -23.70 1.80
N PHE A 85 17.35 -24.33 2.73
CA PHE A 85 17.68 -24.28 4.16
C PHE A 85 18.85 -25.21 4.52
N TRP A 86 19.14 -26.20 3.68
CA TRP A 86 20.18 -27.20 3.89
C TRP A 86 21.52 -26.68 3.38
N ASN A 87 22.49 -26.49 4.27
CA ASN A 87 23.84 -26.06 3.96
C ASN A 87 24.87 -27.12 4.39
N ASP A 88 26.13 -26.94 3.99
CA ASP A 88 27.20 -27.90 4.28
C ASP A 88 27.42 -28.10 5.79
N GLU A 89 27.15 -27.06 6.61
CA GLU A 89 27.23 -27.16 8.08
C GLU A 89 26.16 -28.10 8.64
N LEU A 90 24.92 -28.01 8.14
CA LEU A 90 23.82 -28.89 8.54
C LEU A 90 24.03 -30.32 8.02
N GLU A 91 24.59 -30.48 6.82
CA GLU A 91 24.99 -31.79 6.29
C GLU A 91 26.07 -32.43 7.17
N SER A 92 27.12 -31.68 7.54
CA SER A 92 28.17 -32.18 8.43
C SER A 92 27.62 -32.57 9.80
N ALA A 93 26.78 -31.72 10.40
CA ALA A 93 26.15 -32.02 11.70
C ALA A 93 25.23 -33.24 11.64
N PHE A 94 24.53 -33.44 10.50
CA PHE A 94 23.72 -34.62 10.26
C PHE A 94 24.58 -35.90 10.16
N GLN A 95 25.70 -35.83 9.44
CA GLN A 95 26.66 -36.94 9.32
C GLN A 95 27.29 -37.30 10.66
N ASP A 96 27.69 -36.31 11.47
CA ASP A 96 28.23 -36.53 12.82
C ASP A 96 27.21 -37.23 13.73
N ARG A 97 25.94 -36.81 13.65
CA ARG A 97 24.84 -37.46 14.36
C ARG A 97 24.69 -38.91 13.91
N GLU A 98 24.61 -39.19 12.61
CA GLU A 98 24.49 -40.54 12.07
C GLU A 98 25.65 -41.45 12.52
N GLN A 99 26.88 -40.93 12.57
CA GLN A 99 28.04 -41.67 13.06
C GLN A 99 27.93 -42.01 14.55
N CYS A 100 27.36 -41.13 15.37
CA CYS A 100 27.19 -41.39 16.80
C CYS A 100 26.06 -42.38 17.12
N TYR A 101 25.12 -42.58 16.20
CA TYR A 101 23.99 -43.52 16.37
C TYR A 101 24.25 -44.91 15.75
N ARG A 102 25.34 -45.09 14.99
CA ARG A 102 25.78 -46.39 14.44
C ARG A 102 26.76 -47.09 15.37
#